data_AF-A0A1I1GMN5-F1
#
_entry.id   AF-A0A1I1GMN5-F1
#
_cell.length_a   1.000
_cell.length_b   1.000
_cell.length_c   1.000
_cell.angle_alpha   90.00
_cell.angle_beta   90.00
_cell.angle_gamma   90.00
#
_symmetry.space_group_name_H-M   'P 1'
#
loop_
_entity.id
_entity.type
_entity.pdbx_description
1 polymer ?
#
loop_
_entity_poly.entity_id
_entity_poly.type
_entity_poly.pdbx_seq_one_letter_code
_entity_poly.pdbx_strand_id
1 'polypeptide(L)'
;MSVAQDLAKLRQLSNVVNGPLRLVLVEVLELTPLVIDWINVNTSGSAVCRYQANNIRKYEVRYQFGNLGNLVHELTHVGINESYGLDFINYPNWSALNVPERSLDAIGRCLNEAERQTKQMNHAMNDNKINILTRIKAWSDAATELTPEQKYEISNKLVYGMMNPQKESDTVLNQVLVWLFEWGFPMIGHHSKKPVVNALYEELSAVVKNAYLERQKGKIQHLMREII
;
A
#
# COMPACT_ATOMS: atom_id res chain seq x y z
N MET A 1 8.76 -18.71 -7.95
CA MET A 1 9.07 -18.27 -6.57
C MET A 1 7.89 -18.67 -5.66
N SER A 2 8.08 -18.79 -4.36
CA SER A 2 7.02 -19.12 -3.37
C SER A 2 6.91 -18.02 -2.31
N VAL A 3 5.80 -18.00 -1.56
CA VAL A 3 5.58 -17.06 -0.45
C VAL A 3 6.75 -17.02 0.52
N ALA A 4 7.28 -18.19 0.91
CA ALA A 4 8.39 -18.27 1.85
C ALA A 4 9.66 -17.59 1.30
N GLN A 5 9.92 -17.73 -0.01
CA GLN A 5 11.04 -17.08 -0.68
C GLN A 5 10.84 -15.57 -0.78
N ASP A 6 9.63 -15.11 -1.14
CA ASP A 6 9.33 -13.69 -1.23
C ASP A 6 9.44 -13.01 0.14
N LEU A 7 8.88 -13.62 1.19
CA LEU A 7 9.00 -13.12 2.57
C LEU A 7 10.45 -13.13 3.08
N ALA A 8 11.24 -14.14 2.72
CA ALA A 8 12.66 -14.17 3.06
C ALA A 8 13.42 -13.03 2.37
N LYS A 9 13.16 -12.79 1.08
CA LYS A 9 13.74 -11.66 0.33
C LYS A 9 13.31 -10.32 0.93
N LEU A 10 12.04 -10.17 1.32
CA LEU A 10 11.53 -8.97 1.98
C LEU A 10 12.25 -8.69 3.31
N ARG A 11 12.48 -9.72 4.14
CA ARG A 11 13.26 -9.62 5.39
C ARG A 11 14.72 -9.26 5.13
N GLN A 12 15.34 -9.82 4.09
CA GLN A 12 16.70 -9.45 3.72
C GLN A 12 16.77 -7.98 3.31
N LEU A 13 15.82 -7.53 2.47
CA LEU A 13 15.72 -6.13 2.07
C LEU A 13 15.55 -5.21 3.27
N SER A 14 14.64 -5.51 4.22
CA SER A 14 14.39 -4.67 5.39
C SER A 14 15.60 -4.49 6.32
N ASN A 15 16.58 -5.40 6.25
CA ASN A 15 17.83 -5.31 7.01
C ASN A 15 18.91 -4.46 6.34
N VAL A 16 18.83 -4.24 5.02
CA VAL A 16 19.85 -3.48 4.27
C VAL A 16 19.37 -2.10 3.83
N VAL A 17 18.06 -1.91 3.68
CA VAL A 17 17.48 -0.60 3.35
C VAL A 17 17.43 0.29 4.58
N ASN A 18 17.45 1.60 4.36
CA ASN A 18 17.26 2.61 5.40
C ASN A 18 16.09 3.53 5.06
N GLY A 19 15.66 4.34 6.03
CA GLY A 19 14.66 5.39 5.78
C GLY A 19 13.23 4.86 5.54
N PRO A 20 12.41 5.57 4.74
CA PRO A 20 10.99 5.25 4.59
C PRO A 20 10.69 3.86 4.02
N LEU A 21 11.52 3.37 3.09
CA LEU A 21 11.36 2.01 2.57
C LEU A 21 11.49 0.97 3.69
N ARG A 22 12.46 1.13 4.62
CA ARG A 22 12.59 0.23 5.77
C ARG A 22 11.34 0.23 6.64
N LEU A 23 10.74 1.40 6.89
CA LEU A 23 9.51 1.52 7.69
C LEU A 23 8.37 0.70 7.07
N VAL A 24 8.17 0.82 5.75
CA VAL A 24 7.15 0.05 5.03
C VAL A 24 7.45 -1.44 5.07
N LEU A 25 8.68 -1.87 4.80
CA LEU A 25 9.02 -3.29 4.77
C LEU A 25 8.86 -3.94 6.15
N VAL A 26 9.22 -3.24 7.24
CA VAL A 26 9.00 -3.73 8.60
C VAL A 26 7.50 -3.82 8.91
N GLU A 27 6.73 -2.78 8.59
CA GLU A 27 5.27 -2.76 8.78
C GLU A 27 4.60 -3.96 8.11
N VAL A 28 4.87 -4.19 6.81
CA VAL A 28 4.21 -5.30 6.09
C VAL A 28 4.66 -6.68 6.58
N LEU A 29 5.89 -6.82 7.07
CA LEU A 29 6.38 -8.07 7.65
C LEU A 29 5.66 -8.43 8.96
N GLU A 30 5.37 -7.42 9.80
CA GLU A 30 4.63 -7.59 11.05
C GLU A 30 3.18 -8.02 10.83
N LEU A 31 2.62 -7.75 9.65
CA LEU A 31 1.24 -8.13 9.28
C LEU A 31 1.12 -9.58 8.79
N THR A 32 2.23 -10.21 8.40
CA THR A 32 2.22 -11.57 7.85
C THR A 32 1.52 -12.63 8.72
N PRO A 33 1.56 -12.59 10.08
CA PRO A 33 0.82 -13.53 10.92
C PRO A 33 -0.70 -13.35 10.90
N LEU A 34 -1.21 -12.24 10.33
CA LEU A 34 -2.64 -12.01 10.14
C LEU A 34 -3.15 -12.66 8.84
N VAL A 35 -2.24 -13.01 7.92
CA VAL A 35 -2.57 -13.66 6.65
C VAL A 35 -2.70 -15.16 6.88
N ILE A 36 -3.91 -15.69 6.64
CA ILE A 36 -4.26 -17.10 6.84
C ILE A 36 -4.26 -17.89 5.53
N ASP A 37 -4.29 -17.20 4.40
CA ASP A 37 -4.26 -17.84 3.09
C ASP A 37 -3.45 -17.00 2.10
N TRP A 38 -2.57 -17.66 1.36
CA TRP A 38 -1.68 -17.04 0.38
C TRP A 38 -1.92 -17.67 -0.98
N ILE A 39 -2.43 -16.89 -1.93
CA ILE A 39 -2.92 -17.41 -3.21
C ILE A 39 -2.10 -16.80 -4.34
N ASN A 40 -1.46 -17.64 -5.16
CA ASN A 40 -0.78 -17.17 -6.36
C ASN A 40 -1.82 -16.82 -7.43
N VAL A 41 -1.66 -15.67 -8.08
CA VAL A 41 -2.51 -15.23 -9.20
C VAL A 41 -1.67 -14.74 -10.36
N ASN A 42 -2.22 -14.84 -11.57
CA ASN A 42 -1.48 -14.50 -12.79
C ASN A 42 -1.55 -13.01 -13.16
N THR A 43 -2.56 -12.28 -12.67
CA THR A 43 -2.88 -10.92 -13.15
C THR A 43 -2.87 -9.87 -12.05
N SER A 44 -3.95 -9.78 -11.26
CA SER A 44 -4.12 -8.75 -10.24
C SER A 44 -4.22 -9.40 -8.88
N GLY A 45 -3.44 -8.87 -7.94
CA GLY A 45 -3.54 -9.25 -6.54
C GLY A 45 -4.80 -8.68 -5.87
N SER A 46 -5.04 -9.15 -4.66
CA SER A 46 -6.03 -8.59 -3.75
C SER A 46 -5.75 -8.99 -2.29
N ALA A 47 -6.09 -8.11 -1.37
CA ALA A 47 -6.27 -8.46 0.04
C ALA A 47 -7.76 -8.57 0.36
N VAL A 48 -8.17 -9.64 1.05
CA VAL A 48 -9.56 -9.85 1.47
C VAL A 48 -9.59 -10.09 2.98
N CYS A 49 -10.37 -9.29 3.70
CA CYS A 49 -10.56 -9.46 5.14
C CYS A 49 -11.60 -10.55 5.43
N ARG A 50 -11.26 -11.47 6.32
CA ARG A 50 -12.14 -12.42 6.98
C ARG A 50 -12.32 -12.00 8.44
N TYR A 51 -13.54 -11.67 8.80
CA TYR A 51 -13.94 -11.35 10.16
C TYR A 51 -14.28 -12.65 10.90
N GLN A 52 -13.51 -12.94 11.94
CA GLN A 52 -13.74 -14.04 12.88
C GLN A 52 -14.59 -13.56 14.07
N ALA A 53 -14.91 -14.49 14.98
CA ALA A 53 -15.56 -14.15 16.25
C ALA A 53 -14.80 -13.02 16.99
N ASN A 54 -15.55 -12.20 17.73
CA ASN A 54 -15.03 -11.01 18.41
C ASN A 54 -14.39 -9.97 17.46
N ASN A 55 -14.85 -9.92 16.21
CA ASN A 55 -14.38 -8.96 15.20
C ASN A 55 -12.87 -9.06 14.89
N ILE A 56 -12.25 -10.21 15.18
CA ILE A 56 -10.84 -10.46 14.87
C ILE A 56 -10.69 -10.53 13.35
N ARG A 57 -9.80 -9.71 12.79
CA ARG A 57 -9.52 -9.67 11.35
C ARG A 57 -8.38 -10.61 10.99
N LYS A 58 -8.63 -11.44 9.98
CA LYS A 58 -7.63 -12.28 9.29
C LYS A 58 -7.72 -12.03 7.79
N TYR A 59 -6.69 -12.40 7.04
CA TYR A 59 -6.58 -11.98 5.65
C TYR A 59 -6.29 -13.15 4.70
N GLU A 60 -6.92 -13.11 3.53
CA GLU A 60 -6.41 -13.78 2.34
C GLU A 60 -5.60 -12.76 1.55
N VAL A 61 -4.38 -13.12 1.14
CA VAL A 61 -3.57 -12.29 0.26
C VAL A 61 -3.32 -13.04 -1.05
N ARG A 62 -3.78 -12.45 -2.14
CA ARG A 62 -3.59 -12.94 -3.49
C ARG A 62 -2.58 -12.06 -4.19
N TYR A 63 -1.49 -12.61 -4.71
CA TYR A 63 -0.50 -11.81 -5.41
C TYR A 63 0.30 -12.67 -6.40
N GLN A 64 1.05 -12.02 -7.28
CA GLN A 64 1.92 -12.69 -8.24
C GLN A 64 3.23 -13.11 -7.55
N PHE A 65 3.41 -14.42 -7.31
CA PHE A 65 4.60 -14.90 -6.61
C PHE A 65 5.89 -14.53 -7.36
N GLY A 66 6.87 -14.00 -6.63
CA GLY A 66 8.11 -13.45 -7.18
C GLY A 66 8.06 -11.95 -7.52
N ASN A 67 6.89 -11.31 -7.43
CA ASN A 67 6.76 -9.87 -7.58
C ASN A 67 6.66 -9.20 -6.19
N LEU A 68 7.81 -8.76 -5.66
CA LEU A 68 7.85 -8.14 -4.33
C LEU A 68 7.06 -6.84 -4.24
N GLY A 69 7.06 -6.02 -5.29
CA GLY A 69 6.24 -4.81 -5.31
C GLY A 69 4.75 -5.14 -5.21
N ASN A 70 4.26 -6.19 -5.88
CA ASN A 70 2.87 -6.63 -5.73
C ASN A 70 2.60 -7.23 -4.34
N LEU A 71 3.52 -8.02 -3.77
CA LEU A 71 3.37 -8.50 -2.39
C LEU A 71 3.24 -7.33 -1.39
N VAL A 72 4.10 -6.31 -1.50
CA VAL A 72 4.06 -5.13 -0.63
C VAL A 72 2.79 -4.33 -0.86
N HIS A 73 2.29 -4.22 -2.11
CA HIS A 73 1.01 -3.60 -2.42
C HIS A 73 -0.12 -4.25 -1.61
N GLU A 74 -0.27 -5.59 -1.69
CA GLU A 74 -1.37 -6.27 -1.01
C GLU A 74 -1.22 -6.27 0.51
N LEU A 75 -0.01 -6.39 1.04
CA LEU A 75 0.21 -6.27 2.48
C LEU A 75 0.01 -4.84 2.99
N THR A 76 0.18 -3.84 2.13
CA THR A 76 -0.17 -2.45 2.48
C THR A 76 -1.68 -2.32 2.68
N HIS A 77 -2.52 -2.96 1.83
CA HIS A 77 -3.98 -3.02 2.06
C HIS A 77 -4.31 -3.59 3.44
N VAL A 78 -3.65 -4.69 3.84
CA VAL A 78 -3.80 -5.26 5.20
C VAL A 78 -3.44 -4.22 6.27
N GLY A 79 -2.33 -3.50 6.10
CA GLY A 79 -1.86 -2.49 7.05
C GLY A 79 -2.80 -1.30 7.17
N ILE A 80 -3.38 -0.85 6.05
CA ILE A 80 -4.42 0.18 6.01
C ILE A 80 -5.65 -0.28 6.80
N ASN A 81 -6.11 -1.51 6.56
CA ASN A 81 -7.30 -2.01 7.23
C ASN A 81 -7.09 -2.20 8.74
N GLU A 82 -5.91 -2.67 9.16
CA GLU A 82 -5.55 -2.74 10.57
C GLU A 82 -5.31 -1.38 11.22
N SER A 83 -4.95 -0.36 10.43
CA SER A 83 -4.73 0.98 10.95
C SER A 83 -6.04 1.74 11.16
N TYR A 84 -7.01 1.60 10.26
CA TYR A 84 -8.20 2.45 10.31
C TYR A 84 -9.49 1.69 10.65
N GLY A 85 -9.56 0.39 10.38
CA GLY A 85 -10.79 -0.40 10.53
C GLY A 85 -11.89 -0.02 9.53
N LEU A 86 -11.51 0.63 8.42
CA LEU A 86 -12.41 1.30 7.46
C LEU A 86 -12.49 0.61 6.11
N ASP A 87 -12.50 -0.73 6.09
CA ASP A 87 -12.72 -1.52 4.88
C ASP A 87 -11.74 -1.12 3.76
N PHE A 88 -10.43 -1.12 4.08
CA PHE A 88 -9.33 -0.79 3.15
C PHE A 88 -9.28 0.65 2.59
N ILE A 89 -9.88 1.65 3.26
CA ILE A 89 -9.72 3.07 2.88
C ILE A 89 -8.40 3.65 3.40
N ASN A 90 -7.61 4.27 2.51
CA ASN A 90 -6.25 4.81 2.72
C ASN A 90 -6.16 6.08 3.59
N TYR A 91 -7.27 6.48 4.19
CA TYR A 91 -7.33 7.64 5.07
C TYR A 91 -8.45 7.48 6.09
N PRO A 92 -8.32 8.08 7.28
CA PRO A 92 -9.39 8.08 8.25
C PRO A 92 -10.55 8.99 7.77
N ASN A 93 -11.77 8.48 7.85
CA ASN A 93 -12.99 9.29 7.72
C ASN A 93 -14.06 8.83 8.73
N TRP A 94 -13.70 8.84 10.02
CA TRP A 94 -14.59 8.37 11.09
C TRP A 94 -15.81 9.26 11.35
N SER A 95 -15.91 10.41 10.69
CA SER A 95 -17.10 11.25 10.67
C SER A 95 -18.13 10.82 9.63
N ALA A 96 -17.86 9.79 8.83
CA ALA A 96 -18.83 9.24 7.89
C ALA A 96 -20.10 8.78 8.63
N LEU A 97 -21.25 9.28 8.18
CA LEU A 97 -22.55 8.95 8.76
C LEU A 97 -23.24 7.86 7.93
N ASN A 98 -24.11 7.09 8.58
CA ASN A 98 -24.97 6.08 7.93
C ASN A 98 -24.19 5.01 7.14
N VAL A 99 -23.05 4.58 7.67
CA VAL A 99 -22.32 3.42 7.15
C VAL A 99 -23.10 2.17 7.56
N PRO A 100 -23.61 1.35 6.63
CA PRO A 100 -24.41 0.18 6.97
C PRO A 100 -23.55 -0.86 7.69
N GLU A 101 -24.10 -1.56 8.68
CA GLU A 101 -23.40 -2.65 9.38
C GLU A 101 -22.82 -3.69 8.42
N ARG A 102 -21.74 -4.36 8.82
CA ARG A 102 -21.11 -5.38 7.98
C ARG A 102 -22.05 -6.57 7.80
N SER A 103 -22.34 -6.90 6.54
CA SER A 103 -22.99 -8.14 6.16
C SER A 103 -21.92 -9.15 5.80
N LEU A 104 -21.84 -10.27 6.52
CA LEU A 104 -20.78 -11.27 6.37
C LEU A 104 -21.30 -12.54 5.68
N ASP A 105 -20.49 -13.13 4.82
CA ASP A 105 -20.73 -14.48 4.30
C ASP A 105 -20.40 -15.56 5.35
N ALA A 106 -20.65 -16.83 5.00
CA ALA A 106 -20.45 -17.96 5.90
C ALA A 106 -18.98 -18.16 6.35
N ILE A 107 -18.00 -17.56 5.66
CA ILE A 107 -16.57 -17.64 5.99
C ILE A 107 -16.02 -16.29 6.49
N GLY A 108 -16.90 -15.32 6.76
CA GLY A 108 -16.58 -14.04 7.38
C GLY A 108 -16.12 -12.95 6.40
N ARG A 109 -16.32 -13.08 5.09
CA ARG A 109 -16.02 -11.99 4.13
C ARG A 109 -17.16 -10.97 4.12
N CYS A 110 -16.82 -9.69 4.00
CA CYS A 110 -17.81 -8.61 3.97
C CYS A 110 -18.48 -8.51 2.58
N LEU A 111 -19.77 -8.82 2.50
CA LEU A 111 -20.58 -8.79 1.29
C LEU A 111 -20.94 -7.38 0.82
N ASN A 112 -21.03 -6.42 1.75
CA ASN A 112 -21.36 -5.02 1.46
C ASN A 112 -20.15 -4.08 1.60
N GLU A 113 -18.93 -4.60 1.44
CA GLU A 113 -17.69 -3.80 1.59
C GLU A 113 -17.66 -2.58 0.66
N ALA A 114 -18.03 -2.76 -0.62
CA ALA A 114 -18.01 -1.68 -1.61
C ALA A 114 -19.01 -0.55 -1.29
N GLU A 115 -20.18 -0.90 -0.75
CA GLU A 115 -21.17 0.08 -0.30
C GLU A 115 -20.63 0.87 0.90
N ARG A 116 -20.09 0.16 1.90
CA ARG A 116 -19.47 0.77 3.07
C ARG A 116 -18.32 1.70 2.69
N GLN A 117 -17.44 1.26 1.78
CA GLN A 117 -16.37 2.08 1.22
C GLN A 117 -16.90 3.36 0.58
N THR A 118 -17.98 3.26 -0.21
CA THR A 118 -18.62 4.41 -0.86
C THR A 118 -19.18 5.41 0.16
N LYS A 119 -19.82 4.93 1.23
CA LYS A 119 -20.34 5.77 2.32
C LYS A 119 -19.25 6.47 3.13
N GLN A 120 -18.07 5.86 3.20
CA GLN A 120 -16.92 6.37 3.93
C GLN A 120 -15.96 7.20 3.07
N MET A 121 -16.19 7.29 1.77
CA MET A 121 -15.35 8.05 0.85
C MET A 121 -15.40 9.56 1.15
N ASN A 122 -14.24 10.21 1.09
CA ASN A 122 -14.13 11.67 1.20
C ASN A 122 -13.50 12.24 -0.07
N HIS A 123 -14.27 13.06 -0.80
CA HIS A 123 -13.83 13.62 -2.08
C HIS A 123 -12.58 14.51 -1.95
N ALA A 124 -12.49 15.36 -0.94
CA ALA A 124 -11.32 16.21 -0.75
C ALA A 124 -10.05 15.40 -0.45
N MET A 125 -10.19 14.30 0.30
CA MET A 125 -9.07 13.37 0.54
C MET A 125 -8.67 12.63 -0.73
N ASN A 126 -9.64 12.21 -1.56
CA ASN A 126 -9.38 11.61 -2.86
C ASN A 126 -8.62 12.56 -3.78
N ASP A 127 -9.05 13.81 -3.88
CA ASP A 127 -8.39 14.84 -4.70
C ASP A 127 -6.95 15.07 -4.24
N ASN A 128 -6.72 15.13 -2.91
CA ASN A 128 -5.37 15.24 -2.36
C ASN A 128 -4.49 14.04 -2.74
N LYS A 129 -5.01 12.81 -2.64
CA LYS A 129 -4.29 11.60 -3.03
C LYS A 129 -4.01 11.58 -4.55
N ILE A 130 -4.95 11.99 -5.40
CA ILE A 130 -4.76 12.13 -6.85
C ILE A 130 -3.65 13.14 -7.17
N ASN A 131 -3.63 14.29 -6.49
CA ASN A 131 -2.61 15.32 -6.68
C ASN A 131 -1.21 14.80 -6.34
N ILE A 132 -1.09 14.02 -5.25
CA ILE A 132 0.17 13.35 -4.88
C ILE A 132 0.60 12.38 -5.98
N LEU A 133 -0.28 11.49 -6.42
CA LEU A 133 0.04 10.51 -7.47
C LEU A 133 0.44 11.18 -8.78
N THR A 134 -0.23 12.28 -9.14
CA THR A 134 0.08 13.08 -10.34
C THR A 134 1.47 13.70 -10.24
N ARG A 135 1.84 14.22 -9.06
CA ARG A 135 3.18 14.78 -8.81
C ARG A 135 4.27 13.71 -8.94
N ILE A 136 4.07 12.52 -8.37
CA ILE A 136 5.01 11.40 -8.50
C ILE A 136 5.11 10.96 -9.97
N LYS A 137 3.99 10.91 -10.70
CA LYS A 137 3.98 10.57 -12.12
C LYS A 137 4.82 11.56 -12.93
N ALA A 138 4.67 12.86 -12.68
CA ALA A 138 5.45 13.89 -13.38
C ALA A 138 6.97 13.71 -13.16
N TRP A 139 7.40 13.36 -11.94
CA TRP A 139 8.79 13.01 -11.67
C TRP A 139 9.26 11.77 -12.43
N SER A 140 8.42 10.73 -12.49
CA SER A 140 8.71 9.51 -13.26
C SER A 140 8.83 9.77 -14.76
N ASP A 141 7.95 10.59 -15.32
CA ASP A 141 7.98 10.96 -16.74
C ASP A 141 9.28 11.72 -17.06
N ALA A 142 9.69 12.64 -16.17
CA ALA A 142 10.89 13.46 -16.31
C ALA A 142 12.21 12.70 -16.06
N ALA A 143 12.19 11.57 -15.34
CA ALA A 143 13.40 10.83 -15.00
C ALA A 143 14.06 10.22 -16.25
N THR A 144 15.22 10.73 -16.65
CA THR A 144 15.93 10.24 -17.85
C THR A 144 16.64 8.91 -17.64
N GLU A 145 16.84 8.53 -16.37
CA GLU A 145 17.56 7.31 -15.98
C GLU A 145 16.66 6.05 -15.96
N LEU A 146 15.34 6.22 -16.00
CA LEU A 146 14.40 5.11 -16.12
C LEU A 146 14.28 4.65 -17.57
N THR A 147 14.24 3.34 -17.78
CA THR A 147 13.95 2.77 -19.10
C THR A 147 12.49 3.05 -19.49
N PRO A 148 12.15 2.98 -20.80
CA PRO A 148 10.75 3.13 -21.24
C PRO A 148 9.79 2.15 -20.54
N GLU A 149 10.22 0.91 -20.32
CA GLU A 149 9.44 -0.14 -19.65
C GLU A 149 9.20 0.22 -18.18
N GLN A 150 10.23 0.67 -17.45
CA GLN A 150 10.10 1.10 -16.06
C GLN A 150 9.14 2.29 -15.91
N LYS A 151 9.22 3.28 -16.82
CA LYS A 151 8.27 4.41 -16.85
C LYS A 151 6.85 3.93 -17.10
N TYR A 152 6.67 2.99 -18.02
CA TYR A 152 5.36 2.41 -18.33
C TYR A 152 4.78 1.68 -17.12
N GLU A 153 5.57 0.85 -16.43
CA GLU A 153 5.13 0.13 -15.23
C GLU A 153 4.71 1.09 -14.10
N ILE A 154 5.54 2.10 -13.80
CA ILE A 154 5.21 3.13 -12.80
C ILE A 154 3.95 3.88 -13.21
N SER A 155 3.88 4.36 -14.46
CA SER A 155 2.74 5.13 -14.96
C SER A 155 1.45 4.34 -14.85
N ASN A 156 1.44 3.06 -15.26
CA ASN A 156 0.27 2.21 -15.16
C ASN A 156 -0.23 2.07 -13.72
N LYS A 157 0.68 1.87 -12.75
CA LYS A 157 0.30 1.75 -11.33
C LYS A 157 -0.19 3.06 -10.75
N LEU A 158 0.45 4.18 -11.08
CA LEU A 158 -0.02 5.49 -10.61
C LEU A 158 -1.39 5.85 -11.18
N VAL A 159 -1.63 5.57 -12.47
CA VAL A 159 -2.95 5.78 -13.10
C VAL A 159 -4.01 4.89 -12.45
N TYR A 160 -3.71 3.62 -12.20
CA TYR A 160 -4.60 2.73 -11.44
C TYR A 160 -4.91 3.31 -10.04
N GLY A 161 -3.89 3.82 -9.35
CA GLY A 161 -4.03 4.55 -8.09
C GLY A 161 -5.00 5.74 -8.19
N MET A 162 -4.93 6.51 -9.27
CA MET A 162 -5.79 7.68 -9.51
C MET A 162 -7.24 7.31 -9.82
N MET A 163 -7.50 6.11 -10.37
CA MET A 163 -8.86 5.63 -10.63
C MET A 163 -9.60 5.25 -9.35
N ASN A 164 -8.87 4.84 -8.30
CA ASN A 164 -9.44 4.41 -7.04
C ASN A 164 -8.59 4.93 -5.86
N PRO A 165 -8.46 6.26 -5.70
CA PRO A 165 -7.48 6.87 -4.78
C PRO A 165 -7.74 6.54 -3.32
N GLN A 166 -9.00 6.27 -2.95
CA GLN A 166 -9.37 5.86 -1.60
C GLN A 166 -8.84 4.47 -1.23
N LYS A 167 -8.60 3.57 -2.19
CA LYS A 167 -8.07 2.22 -1.91
C LYS A 167 -6.63 2.05 -2.36
N GLU A 168 -6.25 2.63 -3.47
CA GLU A 168 -5.02 2.23 -4.17
C GLU A 168 -3.85 3.20 -4.01
N SER A 169 -4.08 4.44 -3.54
CA SER A 169 -3.04 5.46 -3.48
C SER A 169 -1.79 5.06 -2.67
N ASP A 170 -1.93 4.66 -1.41
CA ASP A 170 -0.81 4.28 -0.55
C ASP A 170 -0.14 2.99 -1.04
N THR A 171 -0.93 2.04 -1.53
CA THR A 171 -0.45 0.72 -1.98
C THR A 171 0.42 0.84 -3.24
N VAL A 172 0.03 1.67 -4.22
CA VAL A 172 0.84 1.89 -5.43
C VAL A 172 2.09 2.69 -5.15
N LEU A 173 2.06 3.65 -4.21
CA LEU A 173 3.24 4.42 -3.82
C LEU A 173 4.30 3.52 -3.17
N ASN A 174 3.88 2.65 -2.25
CA ASN A 174 4.76 1.66 -1.64
C ASN A 174 5.32 0.67 -2.67
N GLN A 175 4.49 0.19 -3.60
CA GLN A 175 4.90 -0.70 -4.68
C GLN A 175 5.98 -0.08 -5.57
N VAL A 176 5.77 1.17 -6.01
CA VAL A 176 6.75 1.89 -6.85
C VAL A 176 8.06 2.11 -6.09
N LEU A 177 8.01 2.42 -4.78
CA LEU A 177 9.23 2.63 -3.99
C LEU A 177 10.07 1.36 -3.88
N VAL A 178 9.42 0.20 -3.74
CA VAL A 178 10.09 -1.11 -3.75
C VAL A 178 10.74 -1.36 -5.12
N TRP A 179 10.02 -1.15 -6.21
CA TRP A 179 10.56 -1.34 -7.55
C TRP A 179 11.77 -0.46 -7.86
N LEU A 180 11.68 0.84 -7.54
CA LEU A 180 12.82 1.74 -7.71
C LEU A 180 14.06 1.22 -6.98
N PHE A 181 13.89 0.72 -5.75
CA PHE A 181 14.99 0.11 -5.01
C PHE A 181 15.52 -1.17 -5.67
N GLU A 182 14.64 -2.08 -6.09
CA GLU A 182 15.04 -3.31 -6.78
C GLU A 182 15.75 -3.05 -8.11
N TRP A 183 15.46 -1.92 -8.76
CA TRP A 183 16.16 -1.47 -9.97
C TRP A 183 17.47 -0.74 -9.70
N GLY A 184 17.87 -0.58 -8.43
CA GLY A 184 19.15 0.02 -8.03
C GLY A 184 19.09 1.52 -7.74
N PHE A 185 17.91 2.07 -7.46
CA PHE A 185 17.73 3.47 -7.07
C PHE A 185 17.59 3.66 -5.55
N PRO A 186 18.05 4.79 -4.98
CA PRO A 186 18.71 5.90 -5.67
C PRO A 186 20.10 5.51 -6.17
N MET A 187 20.54 6.12 -7.28
CA MET A 187 21.89 5.94 -7.81
C MET A 187 22.90 6.48 -6.78
N ILE A 188 23.95 5.69 -6.51
CA ILE A 188 25.03 6.02 -5.58
C ILE A 188 26.28 6.40 -6.39
N GLY A 189 26.97 7.46 -5.98
CA GLY A 189 28.24 7.90 -6.58
C GLY A 189 28.29 9.39 -6.83
N HIS A 190 29.41 9.86 -7.40
CA HIS A 190 29.55 11.24 -7.82
C HIS A 190 28.90 11.47 -9.18
N HIS A 191 27.92 12.36 -9.21
CA HIS A 191 27.26 12.83 -10.43
C HIS A 191 27.44 14.35 -10.52
N SER A 192 27.76 14.86 -11.72
CA SER A 192 27.94 16.30 -11.97
C SER A 192 26.65 17.11 -11.77
N LYS A 193 25.49 16.46 -11.94
CA LYS A 193 24.16 16.93 -11.56
C LYS A 193 23.43 15.80 -10.88
N LYS A 194 22.56 16.11 -9.91
CA LYS A 194 21.73 15.11 -9.24
C LYS A 194 20.83 14.40 -10.26
N PRO A 195 20.86 13.06 -10.37
CA PRO A 195 19.96 12.31 -11.25
C PRO A 195 18.50 12.62 -10.95
N VAL A 196 17.67 12.74 -11.98
CA VAL A 196 16.25 13.07 -11.80
C VAL A 196 15.53 11.94 -11.08
N VAL A 197 15.89 10.68 -11.37
CA VAL A 197 15.40 9.51 -10.64
C VAL A 197 15.71 9.55 -9.13
N ASN A 198 16.80 10.19 -8.70
CA ASN A 198 17.09 10.35 -7.27
C ASN A 198 16.14 11.37 -6.63
N ALA A 199 15.79 12.44 -7.35
CA ALA A 199 14.76 13.39 -6.89
C ALA A 199 13.37 12.73 -6.83
N LEU A 200 13.01 11.90 -7.81
CA LEU A 200 11.82 11.04 -7.77
C LEU A 200 11.82 10.15 -6.52
N TYR A 201 12.93 9.44 -6.26
CA TYR A 201 13.04 8.52 -5.13
C TYR A 201 12.87 9.24 -3.78
N GLU A 202 13.46 10.44 -3.63
CA GLU A 202 13.32 11.25 -2.44
C GLU A 202 11.91 11.77 -2.23
N GLU A 203 11.28 12.31 -3.28
CA GLU A 203 9.90 12.79 -3.22
C GLU A 203 8.94 11.64 -2.86
N LEU A 204 9.09 10.49 -3.50
CA LEU A 204 8.31 9.30 -3.19
C LEU A 204 8.55 8.82 -1.76
N SER A 205 9.80 8.80 -1.31
CA SER A 205 10.17 8.42 0.05
C SER A 205 9.53 9.35 1.09
N ALA A 206 9.48 10.66 0.84
CA ALA A 206 8.85 11.62 1.72
C ALA A 206 7.33 11.39 1.83
N VAL A 207 6.67 11.18 0.68
CA VAL A 207 5.24 10.85 0.62
C VAL A 207 4.94 9.54 1.36
N VAL A 208 5.72 8.48 1.10
CA VAL A 208 5.56 7.18 1.75
C VAL A 208 5.75 7.27 3.26
N LYS A 209 6.75 8.05 3.72
CA LYS A 209 6.95 8.31 5.15
C LYS A 209 5.72 8.96 5.79
N ASN A 210 5.15 9.96 5.14
CA ASN A 210 3.97 10.65 5.66
C ASN A 210 2.76 9.70 5.74
N ALA A 211 2.51 8.92 4.69
CA ALA A 211 1.45 7.91 4.67
C ALA A 211 1.63 6.87 5.78
N TYR A 212 2.86 6.39 6.00
CA TYR A 212 3.17 5.51 7.13
C TYR A 212 2.83 6.15 8.47
N LEU A 213 3.25 7.40 8.71
CA LEU A 213 2.97 8.12 9.96
C LEU A 213 1.47 8.35 10.17
N GLU A 214 0.71 8.62 9.10
CA GLU A 214 -0.75 8.71 9.15
C GLU A 214 -1.38 7.38 9.57
N ARG A 215 -0.92 6.25 9.01
CA ARG A 215 -1.37 4.92 9.41
C ARG A 215 -1.06 4.62 10.88
N GLN A 216 0.13 4.94 11.37
CA GLN A 216 0.47 4.74 12.78
C GLN A 216 -0.41 5.57 13.72
N LYS A 217 -0.72 6.82 13.37
CA LYS A 217 -1.68 7.64 14.12
C LYS A 217 -3.09 7.06 14.07
N GLY A 218 -3.50 6.60 12.87
CA GLY A 218 -4.76 5.92 12.64
C GLY A 218 -4.95 4.73 13.55
N LYS A 219 -3.94 3.85 13.62
CA LYS A 219 -3.94 2.64 14.44
C LYS A 219 -4.20 2.95 15.91
N ILE A 220 -3.53 3.97 16.45
CA ILE A 220 -3.74 4.40 17.84
C ILE A 220 -5.19 4.86 18.05
N GLN A 221 -5.70 5.70 17.14
CA GLN A 221 -7.07 6.22 17.24
C GLN A 221 -8.13 5.13 17.06
N HIS A 222 -7.90 4.15 16.18
CA HIS A 222 -8.75 2.99 15.99
C HIS A 222 -8.82 2.14 17.26
N LEU A 223 -7.67 1.81 17.86
CA LEU A 223 -7.61 1.06 19.11
C LEU A 223 -8.29 1.79 20.27
N MET A 224 -8.14 3.12 20.38
CA MET A 224 -8.84 3.91 21.40
C MET A 224 -10.37 3.86 21.26
N ARG A 225 -10.88 3.73 20.04
CA ARG A 225 -12.33 3.62 19.77
C ARG A 225 -12.89 2.24 20.07
N GLU A 226 -12.07 1.19 20.06
CA GLU A 226 -12.49 -0.17 20.42
C GLU A 226 -12.56 -0.40 21.95
N ILE A 227 -12.02 0.51 22.75
CA ILE A 227 -12.01 0.43 24.23
C ILE A 227 -13.21 1.15 24.88
N ILE A 228 -13.92 2.00 24.12
CA ILE A 228 -15.09 2.80 24.57
C ILE A 228 -16.37 2.08 24.16
#